data_AF-U4V0J5-F1
#
_entry.id   AF-U4V0J5-F1
#
_cell.length_a   1.000
_cell.length_b   1.000
_cell.length_c   1.000
_cell.angle_alpha   90.00
_cell.angle_beta   90.00
_cell.angle_gamma   90.00
#
_symmetry.space_group_name_H-M   'P 1'
#
loop_
_entity.id
_entity.type
_entity.pdbx_description
1 polymer ?
#
loop_
_entity_poly.entity_id
_entity_poly.type
_entity_poly.pdbx_seq_one_letter_code
_entity_poly.pdbx_strand_id
1 'polypeptide(L)'
;MMTGILSVMALIAGSWLLVGWVASLKTRNPVGQKMLDIAVPALFGIAMLLLWEVTVRLFAIPQVLLPAPSAIWARIAASVPILWADFRQTFLKAVIIGYVAGCGLGFITAIIADRIPFLRKGLLPLGNLAAALPIVGVAPIMVMWFGFDWQSKAAVVIIMTFFPMLVKHGRGACQCRGDGTGHDGNLRLELLADIVQAAPARGHALHIQRSQDQFHPGADRRDRGGIFRHPDRRHGLPHLGGNRAHECGHGLG
;
A
#
# COMPACT_ATOMS: atom_id res chain seq x y z
N MET A 1 28.45 -14.40 27.87
CA MET A 1 27.75 -14.45 26.56
C MET A 1 26.48 -15.30 26.63
N MET A 2 26.57 -16.57 27.05
CA MET A 2 25.40 -17.48 27.14
C MET A 2 24.28 -16.98 28.08
N THR A 3 24.65 -16.39 29.23
CA THR A 3 23.70 -15.76 30.16
C THR A 3 22.97 -14.57 29.55
N GLY A 4 23.67 -13.74 28.77
CA GLY A 4 23.09 -12.57 28.10
C GLY A 4 22.07 -12.94 27.01
N ILE A 5 22.36 -13.99 26.25
CA ILE A 5 21.44 -14.54 25.23
C ILE A 5 20.18 -15.08 25.89
N LEU A 6 20.30 -15.84 26.98
CA LEU A 6 19.16 -16.39 27.72
C LEU A 6 18.24 -15.29 28.27
N SER A 7 18.80 -14.22 28.83
CA SER A 7 18.01 -13.07 29.29
C SER A 7 17.30 -12.33 28.16
N VAL A 8 17.93 -12.17 26.99
CA VAL A 8 17.26 -11.55 25.84
C VAL A 8 16.13 -12.43 25.31
N MET A 9 16.35 -13.75 25.21
CA MET A 9 15.30 -14.69 24.81
C MET A 9 14.12 -14.69 25.80
N ALA A 10 14.41 -14.61 27.10
CA ALA A 10 13.38 -14.49 28.13
C ALA A 10 12.59 -13.18 28.02
N LEU A 11 13.26 -12.06 27.70
CA LEU A 11 12.61 -10.76 27.49
C LEU A 11 11.75 -10.73 26.21
N ILE A 12 12.23 -11.36 25.12
CA ILE A 12 11.45 -11.52 23.89
C ILE A 12 10.18 -12.33 24.18
N ALA A 13 10.33 -13.48 24.83
CA ALA A 13 9.20 -14.34 25.19
C ALA A 13 8.22 -13.62 26.13
N GLY A 14 8.73 -12.91 27.14
CA GLY A 14 7.92 -12.12 28.08
C GLY A 14 7.16 -10.99 27.40
N SER A 15 7.82 -10.24 26.51
CA SER A 15 7.19 -9.20 25.69
C SER A 15 6.10 -9.77 24.80
N TRP A 16 6.34 -10.92 24.17
CA TRP A 16 5.40 -11.55 23.26
C TRP A 16 4.17 -12.08 24.00
N LEU A 17 4.36 -12.71 25.16
CA LEU A 17 3.27 -13.17 26.02
C LEU A 17 2.45 -12.02 26.59
N LEU A 18 3.09 -10.92 26.99
CA LEU A 18 2.42 -9.75 27.54
C LEU A 18 1.57 -9.04 26.47
N VAL A 19 2.11 -8.82 25.27
CA VAL A 19 1.36 -8.22 24.15
C VAL A 19 0.24 -9.16 23.69
N GLY A 20 0.50 -10.46 23.56
CA GLY A 20 -0.49 -11.46 23.20
C GLY A 20 -1.63 -11.58 24.22
N TRP A 21 -1.31 -11.48 25.51
CA TRP A 21 -2.30 -11.46 26.57
C TRP A 21 -3.18 -10.19 26.48
N VAL A 22 -2.57 -9.01 26.32
CA VAL A 22 -3.31 -7.75 26.16
C VAL A 22 -4.19 -7.74 24.90
N ALA A 23 -3.71 -8.33 23.81
CA ALA A 23 -4.49 -8.47 22.58
C ALA A 23 -5.66 -9.47 22.70
N SER A 24 -5.59 -10.43 23.62
CA SER A 24 -6.66 -11.40 23.86
C SER A 24 -7.84 -10.83 24.69
N LEU A 25 -7.65 -9.67 25.33
CA LEU A 25 -8.72 -8.99 26.06
C LEU A 25 -9.75 -8.44 25.07
N LYS A 26 -10.92 -9.07 25.01
CA LYS A 26 -12.06 -8.56 24.24
C LYS A 26 -13.04 -7.88 25.19
N THR A 27 -13.14 -6.56 25.09
CA THR A 27 -14.14 -5.81 25.86
C THR A 27 -15.48 -5.76 25.13
N ARG A 28 -16.57 -5.71 25.90
CA ARG A 28 -17.96 -5.72 25.40
C ARG A 28 -18.46 -4.32 24.98
N ASN A 29 -17.73 -3.27 25.34
CA ASN A 29 -18.09 -1.86 25.10
C ASN A 29 -17.36 -1.28 23.86
N PRO A 30 -18.04 -0.63 22.89
CA PRO A 30 -17.41 -0.08 21.68
C PRO A 30 -16.28 0.95 21.94
N VAL A 31 -16.36 1.73 23.02
CA VAL A 31 -15.29 2.69 23.39
C VAL A 31 -14.05 1.95 23.92
N GLY A 32 -14.27 0.89 24.70
CA GLY A 32 -13.18 0.07 25.22
C GLY A 32 -12.44 -0.67 24.10
N GLN A 33 -13.14 -1.13 23.06
CA GLN A 33 -12.51 -1.82 21.93
C GLN A 33 -11.59 -0.87 21.15
N LYS A 34 -12.04 0.36 20.88
CA LYS A 34 -11.20 1.38 20.23
C LYS A 34 -9.95 1.74 21.05
N MET A 35 -10.06 1.81 22.38
CA MET A 35 -8.88 2.04 23.22
C MET A 35 -7.91 0.87 23.17
N LEU A 36 -8.39 -0.37 23.17
CA LEU A 36 -7.56 -1.56 23.02
C LEU A 36 -6.88 -1.63 21.65
N ASP A 37 -7.58 -1.26 20.58
CA ASP A 37 -7.04 -1.23 19.22
C ASP A 37 -5.84 -0.26 19.08
N ILE A 38 -5.80 0.81 19.86
CA ILE A 38 -4.68 1.77 19.90
C ILE A 38 -3.63 1.35 20.94
N ALA A 39 -4.07 0.82 22.08
CA ALA A 39 -3.18 0.41 23.16
C ALA A 39 -2.30 -0.78 22.78
N VAL A 40 -2.81 -1.74 21.99
CA VAL A 40 -2.05 -2.93 21.58
C VAL A 40 -0.82 -2.55 20.72
N PRO A 41 -0.94 -1.76 19.63
CA PRO A 41 0.23 -1.28 18.87
C PRO A 41 1.18 -0.42 19.71
N ALA A 42 0.65 0.43 20.59
CA ALA A 42 1.47 1.29 21.45
C ALA A 42 2.30 0.46 22.45
N LEU A 43 1.67 -0.52 23.10
CA LEU A 43 2.33 -1.42 24.03
C LEU A 43 3.41 -2.26 23.34
N PHE A 44 3.12 -2.76 22.14
CA PHE A 44 4.11 -3.45 21.31
C PHE A 44 5.31 -2.54 20.99
N GLY A 45 5.06 -1.29 20.61
CA GLY A 45 6.13 -0.31 20.35
C GLY A 45 7.00 -0.04 21.60
N ILE A 46 6.37 0.14 22.77
CA ILE A 46 7.09 0.36 24.03
C ILE A 46 7.93 -0.87 24.40
N ALA A 47 7.35 -2.07 24.30
CA ALA A 47 8.06 -3.30 24.62
C ALA A 47 9.27 -3.52 23.70
N MET A 48 9.14 -3.17 22.41
CA MET A 48 10.24 -3.18 21.45
C MET A 48 11.37 -2.21 21.84
N LEU A 49 11.04 -0.97 22.25
CA LEU A 49 12.04 0.00 22.69
C LEU A 49 12.77 -0.43 23.97
N LEU A 50 12.04 -1.03 24.92
CA LEU A 50 12.63 -1.57 26.15
C LEU A 50 13.55 -2.76 25.86
N LEU A 51 13.13 -3.67 24.97
CA LEU A 51 13.95 -4.79 24.54
C LEU A 51 15.26 -4.30 23.89
N TRP A 52 15.18 -3.26 23.06
CA TRP A 52 16.35 -2.64 22.45
C TRP A 52 17.30 -2.03 23.50
N GLU A 53 16.77 -1.24 24.44
CA GLU A 53 17.57 -0.65 25.53
C GLU A 53 18.31 -1.72 26.34
N VAL A 54 17.60 -2.78 26.76
CA VAL A 54 18.20 -3.86 27.55
C VAL A 54 19.24 -4.62 26.75
N THR A 55 18.98 -4.90 25.47
CA THR A 55 19.94 -5.59 24.61
C THR A 55 21.24 -4.79 24.45
N VAL A 56 21.15 -3.48 24.16
CA VAL A 56 22.34 -2.62 24.01
C VAL A 56 23.16 -2.56 25.29
N ARG A 57 22.50 -2.37 26.44
CA ARG A 57 23.17 -2.29 27.74
C ARG A 57 23.80 -3.61 28.14
N LEU A 58 23.11 -4.72 27.92
CA LEU A 58 23.56 -6.04 28.36
C LEU A 58 24.73 -6.58 27.53
N PHE A 59 24.76 -6.26 26.23
CA PHE A 59 25.87 -6.62 25.34
C PHE A 59 26.98 -5.56 25.31
N ALA A 60 26.88 -4.48 26.12
CA ALA A 60 27.83 -3.38 26.17
C ALA A 60 28.25 -2.89 24.77
N ILE A 61 27.27 -2.78 23.86
CA ILE A 61 27.52 -2.44 22.45
C ILE A 61 28.08 -1.01 22.39
N PRO A 62 29.18 -0.77 21.66
CA PRO A 62 29.73 0.57 21.49
C PRO A 62 28.66 1.55 21.00
N GLN A 63 28.53 2.70 21.67
CA GLN A 63 27.51 3.71 21.35
C GLN A 63 27.62 4.29 19.94
N VAL A 64 28.79 4.14 19.30
CA VAL A 64 29.05 4.52 17.91
C VAL A 64 28.29 3.62 16.92
N LEU A 65 28.08 2.34 17.25
CA LEU A 65 27.39 1.38 16.38
C LEU A 65 25.88 1.39 16.63
N LEU A 66 25.47 1.35 17.90
CA LEU A 66 24.07 1.29 18.28
C LEU A 66 23.85 2.05 19.61
N PRO A 67 23.49 3.34 19.57
CA PRO A 67 23.19 4.08 20.79
C PRO A 67 21.90 3.54 21.42
N ALA A 68 21.86 3.53 22.75
CA ALA A 68 20.67 3.14 23.49
C ALA A 68 19.55 4.18 23.27
N PRO A 69 18.27 3.78 23.14
CA PRO A 69 17.16 4.73 22.89
C PRO A 69 17.05 5.84 23.94
N SER A 70 17.43 5.59 25.20
CA SER A 70 17.52 6.64 26.22
C SER A 70 18.54 7.74 25.90
N ALA A 71 19.69 7.37 25.33
CA ALA A 71 20.73 8.31 24.92
C ALA A 71 20.28 9.14 23.70
N ILE A 72 19.52 8.53 22.79
CA ILE A 72 18.91 9.24 21.65
C ILE A 72 17.95 10.31 22.18
N TRP A 73 17.08 9.96 23.13
CA TRP A 73 16.13 10.89 23.72
C TRP A 73 16.82 12.09 24.40
N ALA A 74 17.88 11.83 25.17
CA ALA A 74 18.66 12.88 25.82
C ALA A 74 19.28 13.85 24.80
N ARG A 75 19.79 13.33 23.67
CA ARG A 75 20.37 14.15 22.60
C ARG A 75 19.32 14.99 21.87
N ILE A 76 18.14 14.40 21.59
CA ILE A 76 17.00 15.10 20.99
C ILE A 76 16.58 16.26 21.91
N ALA A 77 16.36 15.99 23.20
CA ALA A 77 15.93 16.98 24.17
C ALA A 77 16.95 18.12 24.36
N ALA A 78 18.25 17.83 24.29
CA ALA A 78 19.30 18.83 24.38
C ALA A 78 19.45 19.69 23.10
N SER A 79 19.09 19.16 21.93
CA SER A 79 19.38 19.78 20.62
C SER A 79 18.13 20.20 19.86
N VAL A 80 16.98 20.32 20.54
CA VAL A 80 15.67 20.66 19.94
C VAL A 80 15.72 21.87 18.99
N PRO A 81 16.38 23.00 19.30
CA PRO A 81 16.36 24.18 18.42
C PRO A 81 17.01 23.93 17.05
N ILE A 82 18.12 23.19 17.03
CA ILE A 82 18.83 22.79 15.81
C ILE A 82 17.99 21.77 15.04
N LEU A 83 17.49 20.74 15.72
CA LEU A 83 16.62 19.73 15.10
C LEU A 83 15.39 20.37 14.46
N TRP A 84 14.82 21.40 15.09
CA TRP A 84 13.67 22.12 14.57
C TRP A 84 14.00 22.96 13.32
N ALA A 85 15.18 23.57 13.28
CA ALA A 85 15.65 24.27 12.08
C ALA A 85 15.83 23.30 10.91
N ASP A 86 16.51 22.17 11.16
CA ASP A 86 16.75 21.12 10.17
C ASP A 86 15.45 20.48 9.70
N PHE A 87 14.51 20.24 10.62
CA PHE A 87 13.19 19.71 10.32
C PHE A 87 12.40 20.65 9.42
N ARG A 88 12.33 21.96 9.74
CA ARG A 88 11.62 22.93 8.89
C ARG A 88 12.23 23.01 7.50
N GLN A 89 13.55 23.05 7.38
CA GLN A 89 14.21 23.14 6.08
C GLN A 89 14.03 21.87 5.25
N THR A 90 14.15 20.70 5.89
CA THR A 90 14.13 19.42 5.17
C THR A 90 12.71 18.93 4.92
N PHE A 91 11.86 18.92 5.95
CA PHE A 91 10.53 18.35 5.85
C PHE A 91 9.55 19.31 5.14
N LEU A 92 9.44 20.55 5.62
CA LEU A 92 8.43 21.46 5.09
C LEU A 92 8.72 21.92 3.66
N LYS A 93 10.00 22.16 3.32
CA LYS A 93 10.34 22.56 1.96
C LYS A 93 10.49 21.36 1.04
N ALA A 94 11.37 20.40 1.37
CA ALA A 94 11.66 19.33 0.43
C ALA A 94 10.51 18.32 0.28
N VAL A 95 9.98 17.82 1.40
CA VAL A 95 8.99 16.73 1.36
C VAL A 95 7.64 17.24 0.85
N ILE A 96 7.14 18.38 1.34
CA ILE A 96 5.82 18.88 0.92
C ILE A 96 5.85 19.29 -0.56
N ILE A 97 6.82 20.10 -0.96
CA ILE A 97 6.93 20.54 -2.36
C ILE A 97 7.15 19.33 -3.27
N GLY A 98 8.04 18.42 -2.88
CA GLY A 98 8.32 17.20 -3.64
C GLY A 98 7.11 16.27 -3.76
N TYR A 99 6.34 16.14 -2.68
CA TYR A 99 5.11 15.34 -2.67
C TYR A 99 4.03 15.96 -3.55
N VAL A 100 3.76 17.26 -3.41
CA VAL A 100 2.74 17.96 -4.22
C VAL A 100 3.13 17.94 -5.69
N ALA A 101 4.39 18.23 -6.01
CA ALA A 101 4.88 18.19 -7.39
C ALA A 101 4.83 16.76 -7.96
N GLY A 102 5.33 15.75 -7.23
CA GLY A 102 5.34 14.36 -7.67
C GLY A 102 3.94 13.79 -7.89
N CYS A 103 3.02 14.02 -6.94
CA CYS A 103 1.62 13.64 -7.10
C CYS A 103 0.96 14.40 -8.25
N GLY A 104 1.18 15.70 -8.37
CA GLY A 104 0.64 16.52 -9.46
C GLY A 104 1.10 16.05 -10.84
N LEU A 105 2.41 15.85 -11.01
CA LEU A 105 3.00 15.33 -12.27
C LEU A 105 2.49 13.92 -12.59
N GLY A 106 2.42 13.03 -11.60
CA GLY A 106 1.94 11.66 -11.78
C GLY A 106 0.46 11.62 -12.18
N PHE A 107 -0.34 12.48 -11.56
CA PHE A 107 -1.76 12.64 -11.84
C PHE A 107 -2.02 13.19 -13.25
N ILE A 108 -1.35 14.28 -13.63
CA ILE A 108 -1.45 14.88 -14.97
C ILE A 108 -1.04 13.85 -16.03
N THR A 109 0.06 13.14 -15.79
CA THR A 109 0.56 12.11 -16.72
C THR A 109 -0.41 10.95 -16.86
N ALA A 110 -1.10 10.56 -15.77
CA ALA A 110 -2.13 9.51 -15.81
C ALA A 110 -3.32 9.92 -16.70
N ILE A 111 -3.80 11.16 -16.57
CA ILE A 111 -4.89 11.68 -17.39
C ILE A 111 -4.50 11.68 -18.87
N ILE A 112 -3.26 12.08 -19.19
CA ILE A 112 -2.75 12.06 -20.56
C ILE A 112 -2.65 10.62 -21.08
N ALA A 113 -2.16 9.69 -20.26
CA ALA A 113 -2.03 8.28 -20.61
C ALA A 113 -3.38 7.61 -20.88
N ASP A 114 -4.46 8.04 -20.22
CA ASP A 114 -5.82 7.53 -20.47
C ASP A 114 -6.37 7.92 -21.85
N ARG A 115 -5.87 9.02 -22.42
CA ARG A 115 -6.26 9.45 -23.77
C ARG A 115 -5.51 8.69 -24.85
N ILE A 116 -4.35 8.10 -24.54
CA ILE A 116 -3.47 7.44 -25.52
C ILE A 116 -3.23 5.98 -25.14
N PRO A 117 -3.89 5.01 -25.81
CA PRO A 117 -3.82 3.58 -25.43
C PRO A 117 -2.43 2.97 -25.52
N PHE A 118 -1.53 3.55 -26.35
CA PHE A 118 -0.12 3.16 -26.43
C PHE A 118 0.66 3.52 -25.15
N LEU A 119 0.53 4.76 -24.66
CA LEU A 119 1.18 5.19 -23.41
C LEU A 119 0.72 4.34 -22.24
N ARG A 120 -0.57 4.02 -22.15
CA ARG A 120 -1.10 3.15 -21.08
C ARG A 120 -0.43 1.77 -21.05
N LYS A 121 -0.30 1.12 -22.21
CA LYS A 121 0.33 -0.21 -22.31
C LYS A 121 1.82 -0.18 -21.98
N GLY A 122 2.52 0.93 -22.30
CA GLY A 122 3.95 1.11 -21.97
C GLY A 122 4.21 1.52 -20.52
N LEU A 123 3.38 2.40 -19.95
CA LEU A 123 3.61 2.98 -18.62
C LEU A 123 3.28 2.01 -17.47
N LEU A 124 2.33 1.09 -17.65
CA LEU A 124 1.98 0.09 -16.64
C LEU A 124 3.16 -0.81 -16.24
N PRO A 125 3.89 -1.47 -17.17
CA PRO A 125 5.05 -2.28 -16.81
C PRO A 125 6.21 -1.42 -16.28
N LEU A 126 6.44 -0.23 -16.85
CA LEU A 126 7.48 0.69 -16.38
C LEU A 126 7.25 1.14 -14.94
N GLY A 127 6.01 1.49 -14.59
CA GLY A 127 5.68 1.89 -13.22
C GLY A 127 5.84 0.74 -12.22
N ASN A 128 5.58 -0.51 -12.62
CA ASN A 128 5.82 -1.67 -11.78
C ASN A 128 7.33 -1.94 -11.57
N LEU A 129 8.14 -1.75 -12.61
CA LEU A 129 9.60 -1.85 -12.51
C LEU A 129 10.19 -0.72 -11.65
N ALA A 130 9.70 0.51 -11.82
CA ALA A 130 10.15 1.65 -11.04
C ALA A 130 9.82 1.48 -9.54
N ALA A 131 8.69 0.84 -9.21
CA ALA A 131 8.33 0.51 -7.82
C ALA A 131 9.27 -0.53 -7.18
N ALA A 132 10.02 -1.30 -7.98
CA ALA A 132 11.00 -2.26 -7.49
C ALA A 132 12.38 -1.63 -7.25
N LEU A 133 12.63 -0.39 -7.71
CA LEU A 133 13.93 0.26 -7.53
C LEU A 133 14.15 0.65 -6.06
N PRO A 134 15.25 0.22 -5.43
CA PRO A 134 15.55 0.58 -4.06
C PRO A 134 15.93 2.06 -3.98
N ILE A 135 15.37 2.77 -2.99
CA ILE A 135 15.68 4.19 -2.74
C ILE A 135 17.18 4.43 -2.50
N VAL A 136 17.87 3.43 -1.94
CA VAL A 136 19.31 3.48 -1.65
C VAL A 136 20.14 3.68 -2.92
N GLY A 137 19.67 3.21 -4.08
CA GLY A 137 20.36 3.40 -5.37
C GLY A 137 20.06 4.76 -6.02
N VAL A 138 18.88 5.33 -5.78
CA VAL A 138 18.44 6.59 -6.41
C VAL A 138 19.02 7.80 -5.67
N ALA A 139 19.16 7.71 -4.34
CA ALA A 139 19.62 8.83 -3.52
C ALA A 139 21.02 9.37 -3.91
N PRO A 140 22.07 8.55 -4.15
CA PRO A 140 23.38 9.05 -4.53
C PRO A 140 23.39 9.79 -5.87
N ILE A 141 22.60 9.32 -6.85
CA ILE A 141 22.49 9.96 -8.17
C ILE A 141 21.85 11.34 -8.03
N MET A 142 20.80 11.46 -7.22
CA MET A 142 20.13 12.74 -6.97
C MET A 142 21.05 13.71 -6.23
N VAL A 143 21.85 13.22 -5.27
CA VAL A 143 22.86 14.03 -4.58
C VAL A 143 23.97 14.47 -5.53
N MET A 144 24.39 13.62 -6.46
CA MET A 144 25.39 13.98 -7.46
C MET A 144 24.90 15.09 -8.41
N TRP A 145 23.62 15.11 -8.77
CA TRP A 145 23.05 16.12 -9.68
C TRP A 145 22.64 17.41 -8.98
N PHE A 146 22.00 17.31 -7.81
CA PHE A 146 21.38 18.45 -7.12
C PHE A 146 22.12 18.89 -5.86
N GLY A 147 23.18 18.19 -5.46
CA GLY A 147 23.94 18.46 -4.24
C GLY A 147 23.33 17.87 -2.97
N PHE A 148 23.82 18.31 -1.80
CA PHE A 148 23.37 17.83 -0.48
C PHE A 148 22.19 18.63 0.11
N ASP A 149 21.73 19.65 -0.61
CA ASP A 149 20.67 20.54 -0.18
C ASP A 149 19.26 19.93 -0.30
N TRP A 150 18.25 20.74 0.01
CA TRP A 150 16.84 20.35 0.02
C TRP A 150 16.32 19.94 -1.37
N GLN A 151 16.90 20.44 -2.45
CA GLN A 151 16.52 20.12 -3.83
C GLN A 151 16.72 18.64 -4.15
N SER A 152 17.85 18.06 -3.73
CA SER A 152 18.14 16.63 -3.93
C SER A 152 17.12 15.75 -3.22
N LYS A 153 16.76 16.11 -1.98
CA LYS A 153 15.76 15.39 -1.19
C LYS A 153 14.37 15.51 -1.83
N ALA A 154 14.02 16.69 -2.33
CA ALA A 154 12.76 16.91 -3.04
C ALA A 154 12.68 16.06 -4.32
N ALA A 155 13.76 15.99 -5.10
CA ALA A 155 13.82 15.18 -6.33
C ALA A 155 13.60 13.69 -6.05
N VAL A 156 14.20 13.15 -4.98
CA VAL A 156 13.96 11.76 -4.54
C VAL A 156 12.49 11.54 -4.18
N VAL A 157 11.85 12.48 -3.48
CA VAL A 157 10.42 12.38 -3.13
C VAL A 157 9.54 12.45 -4.38
N ILE A 158 9.83 13.35 -5.32
CA ILE A 158 9.08 13.49 -6.59
C ILE A 158 9.09 12.16 -7.35
N ILE A 159 10.26 11.56 -7.57
CA ILE A 159 10.35 10.33 -8.38
C ILE A 159 9.68 9.14 -7.69
N MET A 160 9.83 9.02 -6.36
CA MET A 160 9.22 7.95 -5.57
C MET A 160 7.69 8.08 -5.47
N THR A 161 7.15 9.29 -5.55
CA THR A 161 5.69 9.53 -5.48
C THR A 161 5.03 9.55 -6.85
N PHE A 162 5.77 9.95 -7.90
CA PHE A 162 5.30 10.02 -9.27
C PHE A 162 4.82 8.65 -9.80
N PHE A 163 5.66 7.61 -9.73
CA PHE A 163 5.34 6.31 -10.33
C PHE A 163 4.16 5.60 -9.65
N PRO A 164 4.08 5.50 -8.30
CA PRO A 164 2.92 4.91 -7.65
C PRO A 164 1.63 5.68 -7.94
N MET A 165 1.70 7.02 -8.05
CA MET A 165 0.53 7.84 -8.38
C MET A 165 0.03 7.55 -9.80
N LEU A 166 0.94 7.51 -10.77
CA LEU A 166 0.65 7.19 -12.16
C LEU A 166 -0.04 5.82 -12.32
N VAL A 167 0.53 4.79 -11.69
CA VAL A 167 0.04 3.40 -11.82
C VAL A 167 -1.32 3.20 -11.13
N LYS A 168 -1.56 3.85 -9.98
CA LYS A 168 -2.84 3.76 -9.27
C LYS A 168 -3.99 4.32 -10.11
N HIS A 169 -3.79 5.48 -10.73
CA HIS A 169 -4.82 6.15 -11.53
C HIS A 169 -5.10 5.42 -12.85
N GLY A 170 -4.06 4.97 -13.56
CA GLY A 170 -4.23 4.26 -14.84
C GLY A 170 -4.97 2.93 -14.73
N ARG A 171 -4.98 2.28 -13.55
CA ARG A 171 -5.77 1.05 -13.31
C ARG A 171 -7.24 1.33 -13.01
N GLY A 172 -7.55 2.41 -12.28
CA GLY A 172 -8.93 2.77 -11.91
C GLY A 172 -9.80 3.10 -13.13
N ALA A 173 -9.31 3.92 -14.06
CA ALA A 173 -10.06 4.31 -15.25
C ALA A 173 -10.35 3.12 -16.19
N CYS A 174 -9.48 2.11 -16.23
CA CYS A 174 -9.71 0.90 -17.02
C CYS A 174 -10.78 -0.01 -16.40
N GLN A 175 -10.91 -0.04 -15.08
CA GLN A 175 -11.92 -0.82 -14.38
C GLN A 175 -13.34 -0.31 -14.72
N CYS A 176 -13.54 1.02 -14.73
CA CYS A 176 -14.82 1.64 -15.08
C CYS A 176 -15.19 1.47 -16.57
N ARG A 177 -14.21 1.46 -17.48
CA ARG A 177 -14.48 1.25 -18.93
C ARG A 177 -14.97 -0.17 -19.25
N GLY A 178 -14.76 -1.13 -18.34
CA GLY A 178 -15.21 -2.52 -18.48
C GLY A 178 -16.67 -2.74 -18.10
N ASP A 179 -17.30 -1.78 -17.41
CA ASP A 179 -18.75 -1.78 -17.25
C ASP A 179 -19.38 -1.09 -18.47
N GLY A 180 -20.32 -1.76 -19.12
CA GLY A 180 -20.94 -1.28 -20.36
C GLY A 180 -22.12 -0.35 -20.12
N THR A 181 -22.13 0.49 -19.08
CA THR A 181 -23.29 1.35 -18.83
C THR A 181 -23.16 2.70 -19.52
N GLY A 182 -23.89 2.82 -20.64
CA GLY A 182 -24.11 4.10 -21.31
C GLY A 182 -25.12 4.94 -20.53
N HIS A 183 -24.67 5.91 -19.75
CA HIS A 183 -25.47 7.07 -19.38
C HIS A 183 -24.63 8.29 -19.03
N ASP A 184 -25.11 9.44 -19.54
CA ASP A 184 -24.89 10.83 -19.12
C ASP A 184 -23.62 11.61 -19.49
N GLY A 185 -23.86 12.67 -20.28
CA GLY A 185 -22.90 13.71 -20.69
C GLY A 185 -22.47 14.69 -19.60
N ASN A 186 -22.97 14.55 -18.36
CA ASN A 186 -22.54 15.33 -17.19
C ASN A 186 -21.36 14.69 -16.44
N LEU A 187 -20.94 13.47 -16.83
CA LEU A 187 -19.89 12.68 -16.18
C LEU A 187 -18.53 13.37 -16.10
N ARG A 188 -18.24 14.38 -16.93
CA ARG A 188 -16.87 14.94 -16.99
C ARG A 188 -16.46 15.73 -15.74
N LEU A 189 -17.39 16.28 -14.96
CA LEU A 189 -17.06 17.01 -13.73
C LEU A 189 -17.11 16.11 -12.49
N GLU A 190 -18.08 15.20 -12.38
CA GLU A 190 -18.13 14.23 -11.26
C GLU A 190 -17.01 13.19 -11.35
N LEU A 191 -16.65 12.73 -12.55
CA LEU A 191 -15.52 11.81 -12.73
C LEU A 191 -14.19 12.45 -12.31
N LEU A 192 -14.01 13.76 -12.51
CA LEU A 192 -12.83 14.47 -12.04
C LEU A 192 -12.81 14.60 -10.51
N ALA A 193 -13.97 14.78 -9.87
CA ALA A 193 -14.07 14.77 -8.41
C ALA A 193 -13.76 13.37 -7.84
N ASP A 194 -14.39 12.31 -8.35
CA ASP A 194 -14.13 10.93 -7.91
C ASP A 194 -12.67 10.50 -8.12
N ILE A 195 -12.05 10.93 -9.21
CA ILE A 195 -10.63 10.67 -9.49
C ILE A 195 -9.71 11.43 -8.50
N VAL A 196 -10.06 12.65 -8.09
CA VAL A 196 -9.31 13.42 -7.07
C VAL A 196 -9.54 12.86 -5.66
N GLN A 197 -10.75 12.39 -5.35
CA GLN A 197 -11.10 11.74 -4.07
C GLN A 197 -10.63 10.28 -3.96
N ALA A 198 -10.21 9.64 -5.06
CA ALA A 198 -9.55 8.33 -5.02
C ALA A 198 -8.11 8.37 -4.45
N ALA A 199 -7.61 9.56 -4.09
CA ALA A 199 -6.48 9.71 -3.16
C ALA A 199 -6.84 9.13 -1.78
N PRO A 200 -5.89 8.47 -1.10
CA PRO A 200 -6.11 7.22 -0.37
C PRO A 200 -6.88 7.41 0.95
N ALA A 201 -8.20 7.52 0.89
CA ALA A 201 -9.02 7.59 2.09
C ALA A 201 -10.37 6.91 1.89
N ARG A 202 -10.36 5.57 1.83
CA ARG A 202 -11.30 4.64 2.50
C ARG A 202 -11.51 3.33 1.69
N GLY A 203 -11.37 2.21 2.39
CA GLY A 203 -12.21 1.02 2.16
C GLY A 203 -11.69 -0.09 1.25
N HIS A 204 -10.88 0.17 0.21
CA HIS A 204 -10.56 -0.86 -0.79
C HIS A 204 -9.29 -1.70 -0.51
N ALA A 205 -8.70 -1.60 0.68
CA ALA A 205 -7.55 -2.43 1.08
C ALA A 205 -7.93 -3.91 1.32
N LEU A 206 -9.22 -4.23 1.48
CA LEU A 206 -9.66 -5.60 1.80
C LEU A 206 -9.58 -6.56 0.60
N HIS A 207 -9.66 -6.06 -0.64
CA HIS A 207 -9.76 -6.92 -1.82
C HIS A 207 -8.41 -7.29 -2.44
N ILE A 208 -7.34 -6.53 -2.20
CA ILE A 208 -6.01 -6.82 -2.77
C ILE A 208 -5.20 -7.77 -1.88
N GLN A 209 -5.34 -7.72 -0.55
CA GLN A 209 -4.62 -8.60 0.37
C GLN A 209 -4.94 -10.08 0.12
N ARG A 210 -6.20 -10.40 -0.19
CA ARG A 210 -6.69 -11.77 -0.43
C ARG A 210 -6.03 -12.46 -1.63
N SER A 211 -5.43 -11.70 -2.56
CA SER A 211 -4.77 -12.24 -3.75
C SER A 211 -3.30 -12.62 -3.50
N GLN A 212 -2.63 -12.06 -2.49
CA GLN A 212 -1.25 -12.42 -2.17
C GLN A 212 -1.15 -13.65 -1.25
N ASP A 213 -2.16 -13.89 -0.41
CA ASP A 213 -2.20 -15.09 0.46
C ASP A 213 -2.41 -16.41 -0.32
N GLN A 214 -2.83 -16.36 -1.59
CA GLN A 214 -2.98 -17.55 -2.43
C GLN A 214 -1.67 -18.06 -3.05
N PHE A 215 -0.57 -17.32 -2.95
CA PHE A 215 0.72 -17.77 -3.46
C PHE A 215 1.47 -18.60 -2.41
N HIS A 216 0.94 -19.78 -2.08
CA HIS A 216 1.71 -20.84 -1.43
C HIS A 216 2.58 -21.56 -2.47
N PRO A 217 3.92 -21.58 -2.35
CA PRO A 217 4.77 -22.39 -3.20
C PRO A 217 4.79 -23.82 -2.64
N GLY A 218 3.92 -24.69 -3.16
CA GLY A 218 3.90 -26.10 -2.76
C GLY A 218 2.55 -26.79 -2.95
N ALA A 219 2.15 -26.99 -4.21
CA ALA A 219 1.19 -28.04 -4.55
C ALA A 219 1.58 -28.66 -5.89
N ASP A 220 1.64 -29.98 -5.86
CA ASP A 220 2.22 -30.92 -6.80
C ASP A 220 1.77 -30.75 -8.26
N ARG A 221 2.75 -30.87 -9.18
CA ARG A 221 2.57 -30.74 -10.64
C ARG A 221 2.52 -32.12 -11.32
N ARG A 222 1.94 -33.12 -10.65
CA ARG A 222 1.65 -34.46 -11.17
C ARG A 222 0.16 -34.78 -11.01
N ASP A 223 -0.67 -34.31 -11.94
CA ASP A 223 -1.92 -35.00 -12.35
C ASP A 223 -2.68 -34.19 -13.41
N ARG A 224 -2.09 -34.04 -14.59
CA ARG A 224 -2.86 -33.79 -15.81
C ARG A 224 -2.62 -34.92 -16.80
N GLY A 225 -3.35 -36.00 -16.59
CA GLY A 225 -3.31 -37.19 -17.42
C GLY A 225 -4.64 -37.96 -17.40
N GLY A 226 -5.66 -37.42 -18.06
CA GLY A 226 -6.73 -38.21 -18.66
C GLY A 226 -8.01 -38.45 -17.84
N ILE A 227 -9.07 -38.75 -18.61
CA ILE A 227 -10.31 -39.44 -18.23
C ILE A 227 -11.43 -38.53 -17.66
N PHE A 228 -12.23 -37.93 -18.56
CA PHE A 228 -13.65 -38.36 -18.67
C PHE A 228 -14.26 -37.93 -20.01
N ARG A 229 -14.70 -38.95 -20.77
CA ARG A 229 -15.51 -38.84 -22.01
C ARG A 229 -16.97 -38.50 -21.66
N HIS A 230 -17.64 -37.89 -22.63
CA HIS A 230 -19.09 -37.69 -22.79
C HIS A 230 -19.96 -38.92 -22.44
N PRO A 231 -21.25 -38.73 -22.07
CA PRO A 231 -22.28 -38.86 -23.12
C PRO A 231 -23.51 -37.94 -23.00
N ASP A 232 -24.12 -37.80 -24.17
CA ASP A 232 -25.43 -37.28 -24.56
C ASP A 232 -26.61 -37.72 -23.65
N ARG A 233 -27.56 -36.81 -23.42
CA ARG A 233 -28.94 -37.14 -22.99
C ARG A 233 -29.94 -36.18 -23.63
N ARG A 234 -30.41 -36.55 -24.82
CA ARG A 234 -31.77 -36.24 -25.29
C ARG A 234 -32.75 -37.28 -24.76
N HIS A 235 -33.78 -36.86 -24.04
CA HIS A 235 -35.14 -37.42 -23.88
C HIS A 235 -35.88 -36.29 -23.13
N GLY A 236 -36.84 -35.52 -23.66
CA GLY A 236 -37.94 -35.88 -24.53
C GLY A 236 -39.19 -36.05 -23.66
N LEU A 237 -39.99 -34.98 -23.48
CA LEU A 237 -41.46 -35.08 -23.38
C LEU A 237 -42.11 -33.72 -23.75
N PRO A 238 -43.26 -33.74 -24.48
CA PRO A 238 -43.93 -32.57 -25.04
C PRO A 238 -45.17 -32.13 -24.22
N HIS A 239 -45.68 -30.93 -24.55
CA HIS A 239 -47.10 -30.50 -24.57
C HIS A 239 -47.40 -29.16 -23.88
N LEU A 240 -48.24 -28.38 -24.60
CA LEU A 240 -48.95 -27.14 -24.26
C LEU A 240 -48.06 -25.87 -24.30
N GLY A 241 -48.10 -25.00 -25.31
CA GLY A 241 -49.21 -24.55 -26.16
C GLY A 241 -49.56 -23.11 -25.78
N GLY A 242 -49.23 -22.12 -26.61
CA GLY A 242 -49.67 -20.73 -26.36
C GLY A 242 -48.81 -19.60 -26.94
N ASN A 243 -48.81 -19.46 -28.26
CA ASN A 243 -49.08 -18.20 -28.97
C ASN A 243 -48.38 -16.89 -28.51
N ARG A 244 -47.34 -16.46 -29.24
CA ARG A 244 -47.34 -15.25 -30.09
C ARG A 244 -45.95 -14.94 -30.66
N ALA A 245 -45.79 -15.25 -31.95
CA ALA A 245 -45.02 -14.43 -32.87
C ALA A 245 -45.91 -13.24 -33.33
N HIS A 246 -45.33 -12.28 -34.06
CA HIS A 246 -45.86 -10.95 -34.42
C HIS A 246 -45.66 -9.95 -33.26
N GLU A 247 -44.82 -8.92 -33.35
CA GLU A 247 -44.76 -7.92 -34.42
C GLU A 247 -43.33 -7.35 -34.57
N CYS A 248 -42.88 -7.23 -35.83
CA CYS A 248 -41.78 -6.37 -36.24
C CYS A 248 -42.24 -5.65 -37.50
N GLY A 249 -42.25 -4.31 -37.46
CA GLY A 249 -42.11 -3.47 -38.66
C GLY A 249 -43.27 -2.52 -38.99
N HIS A 250 -42.88 -1.25 -39.15
CA HIS A 250 -43.53 -0.16 -39.90
C HIS A 250 -44.81 0.48 -39.34
N GLY A 251 -44.95 1.80 -39.25
CA GLY A 251 -44.08 2.90 -39.64
C GLY A 251 -44.82 4.24 -39.52
N LEU A 252 -44.05 5.33 -39.56
CA LEU A 252 -44.39 6.68 -40.06
C LEU A 252 -45.60 7.41 -39.44
N GLY A 253 -45.23 8.44 -38.66
CA GLY A 253 -46.03 9.62 -38.32
C GLY A 253 -45.08 10.70 -37.82
#